data_AF-A0A4S0RZW7-F1
#
_entry.id   AF-A0A4S0RZW7-F1
#
_cell.length_a   1.000
_cell.length_b   1.000
_cell.length_c   1.000
_cell.angle_alpha   90.00
_cell.angle_beta   90.00
_cell.angle_gamma   90.00
#
_symmetry.space_group_name_H-M   'P 1'
#
loop_
_entity.id
_entity.type
_entity.pdbx_description
1 polymer ?
#
loop_
_entity_poly.entity_id
_entity_poly.type
_entity_poly.pdbx_seq_one_letter_code
_entity_poly.pdbx_strand_id
1 'polypeptide(L)'
;MTKLTKLMIASALLSTAMSAVPAFAADPGSASAGNGESMRDVTSGDYKPGRAKPIAPPTLTDEDNRAAPITDEKAAVKSYGIVGRSADGKEIKIEPSEALREIIIKELNAPANGAEGDPRKTEDPDLGEGEAGRQVFGTDDREQVKNTKTYPFSAIGYLEAKSKTGYGSCSATLIGPRTVLTAAHCLYSHEDKDWLSDYLFVPGLNGSTADDAPFGAFEYESAYVLQGFIDNYQGYYGSVIPWDLGIITLKQDVGTNLGWLGYANYDDLGDFTANLVGYPGDKPMGTMWKASCEVHAENIAPEYFQYDCDTFPGSSGSSVYAYDTKSKQRIITGVNVAESPEANTAVRLNAANVQWINSLYK
;
A
#
# COMPACT_ATOMS: atom_id res chain seq x y z
N MET A 1 -76.54 -15.32 19.11
CA MET A 1 -75.21 -15.84 18.72
C MET A 1 -74.83 -15.22 17.39
N THR A 2 -74.00 -14.17 17.40
CA THR A 2 -73.07 -13.80 16.31
C THR A 2 -72.27 -12.59 16.78
N LYS A 3 -70.98 -12.80 17.02
CA LYS A 3 -69.99 -11.75 17.22
C LYS A 3 -69.73 -11.07 15.88
N LEU A 4 -69.70 -9.73 15.81
CA LEU A 4 -68.94 -9.05 14.76
C LEU A 4 -68.09 -7.91 15.34
N THR A 5 -66.85 -7.97 14.92
CA THR A 5 -65.63 -7.37 15.46
C THR A 5 -65.51 -5.90 15.07
N LYS A 6 -65.07 -5.04 16.00
CA LYS A 6 -64.56 -3.69 15.68
C LYS A 6 -63.19 -3.85 14.99
N LEU A 7 -63.07 -3.36 13.77
CA LEU A 7 -61.78 -3.18 13.09
C LEU A 7 -61.23 -1.81 13.52
N MET A 8 -60.20 -1.77 14.37
CA MET A 8 -59.33 -0.60 14.50
C MET A 8 -58.13 -0.81 13.58
N ILE A 9 -57.97 0.06 12.58
CA ILE A 9 -56.77 0.14 11.76
C ILE A 9 -55.76 0.95 12.56
N ALA A 10 -54.77 0.29 13.15
CA ALA A 10 -53.60 0.94 13.72
C ALA A 10 -52.55 1.06 12.60
N SER A 11 -52.35 2.29 12.10
CA SER A 11 -51.23 2.61 11.22
C SER A 11 -49.94 2.58 12.04
N ALA A 12 -49.15 1.52 11.88
CA ALA A 12 -47.81 1.45 12.42
C ALA A 12 -46.86 2.27 11.53
N LEU A 13 -46.57 3.49 11.95
CA LEU A 13 -45.40 4.23 11.49
C LEU A 13 -44.16 3.55 12.08
N LEU A 14 -43.50 2.70 11.31
CA LEU A 14 -42.14 2.25 11.60
C LEU A 14 -41.21 3.47 11.40
N SER A 15 -40.91 4.16 12.50
CA SER A 15 -39.76 5.06 12.56
C SER A 15 -38.51 4.19 12.59
N THR A 16 -37.87 4.00 11.44
CA THR A 16 -36.48 3.55 11.39
C THR A 16 -35.63 4.69 11.91
N ALA A 17 -35.29 4.63 13.20
CA ALA A 17 -34.21 5.42 13.75
C ALA A 17 -32.92 4.96 13.08
N MET A 18 -32.49 5.69 12.03
CA MET A 18 -31.11 5.64 11.57
C MET A 18 -30.26 6.20 12.69
N SER A 19 -29.64 5.32 13.48
CA SER A 19 -28.51 5.71 14.32
C SER A 19 -27.39 6.14 13.36
N ALA A 20 -27.31 7.44 13.08
CA ALA A 20 -26.14 8.04 12.48
C ALA A 20 -24.98 7.75 13.46
N VAL A 21 -24.17 6.74 13.14
CA VAL A 21 -22.89 6.54 13.81
C VAL A 21 -22.08 7.79 13.47
N PRO A 22 -21.65 8.59 14.46
CA PRO A 22 -20.82 9.75 14.16
C PRO A 22 -19.56 9.26 13.45
N ALA A 23 -19.33 9.78 12.24
CA ALA A 23 -18.08 9.61 11.52
C ALA A 23 -17.00 10.36 12.32
N PHE A 24 -16.41 9.70 13.31
CA PHE A 24 -15.14 10.15 13.86
C PHE A 24 -14.12 10.01 12.73
N ALA A 25 -13.43 11.11 12.40
CA ALA A 25 -12.25 11.04 11.56
C ALA A 25 -11.32 9.98 12.17
N ALA A 26 -11.03 8.94 11.41
CA ALA A 26 -10.20 7.86 11.91
C ALA A 26 -8.78 8.37 12.12
N ASP A 27 -8.15 7.97 13.22
CA ASP A 27 -6.77 8.33 13.50
C ASP A 27 -5.84 7.69 12.45
N PRO A 28 -4.76 8.37 12.00
CA PRO A 28 -3.74 7.77 11.15
C PRO A 28 -3.28 6.41 11.68
N GLY A 29 -3.15 5.43 10.79
CA GLY A 29 -2.76 4.05 11.13
C GLY A 29 -3.90 3.10 11.45
N SER A 30 -5.11 3.61 11.73
CA SER A 30 -6.28 2.75 12.00
C SER A 30 -6.89 2.17 10.71
N ALA A 31 -7.29 0.90 10.74
CA ALA A 31 -7.97 0.24 9.63
C ALA A 31 -9.48 0.61 9.58
N SER A 32 -10.05 0.65 8.37
CA SER A 32 -11.49 0.83 8.15
C SER A 32 -11.98 -0.10 7.05
N ALA A 33 -13.08 -0.80 7.28
CA ALA A 33 -13.72 -1.62 6.24
C ALA A 33 -14.54 -0.80 5.23
N GLY A 34 -14.65 0.52 5.45
CA GLY A 34 -15.57 1.38 4.70
C GLY A 34 -17.03 1.13 5.05
N ASN A 35 -17.94 1.83 4.38
CA ASN A 35 -19.39 1.60 4.50
C ASN A 35 -19.92 0.60 3.44
N GLY A 36 -19.07 0.17 2.49
CA GLY A 36 -19.44 -0.79 1.44
C GLY A 36 -20.27 -0.18 0.30
N GLU A 37 -20.44 1.14 0.26
CA GLU A 37 -21.17 1.81 -0.82
C GLU A 37 -20.28 1.93 -2.06
N SER A 38 -20.71 1.35 -3.17
CA SER A 38 -19.98 1.51 -4.44
C SER A 38 -20.16 2.94 -4.96
N MET A 39 -19.09 3.73 -5.03
CA MET A 39 -19.09 4.94 -5.85
C MET A 39 -19.03 4.54 -7.32
N ARG A 40 -20.18 4.24 -7.93
CA ARG A 40 -20.31 4.10 -9.39
C ARG A 40 -20.55 5.44 -10.08
N ASP A 41 -20.09 6.55 -9.48
CA ASP A 41 -20.43 7.91 -9.94
C ASP A 41 -19.23 8.71 -10.48
N VAL A 42 -18.22 8.02 -11.01
CA VAL A 42 -17.25 8.66 -11.90
C VAL A 42 -17.16 7.81 -13.14
N THR A 43 -17.68 8.34 -14.25
CA THR A 43 -17.45 7.74 -15.56
C THR A 43 -15.96 7.49 -15.71
N SER A 44 -15.60 6.25 -16.02
CA SER A 44 -14.29 5.75 -16.42
C SER A 44 -13.70 6.44 -17.67
N GLY A 45 -14.06 7.70 -17.94
CA GLY A 45 -13.91 8.39 -19.22
C GLY A 45 -12.47 8.46 -19.71
N ASP A 46 -11.50 8.48 -18.79
CA ASP A 46 -10.08 8.53 -19.11
C ASP A 46 -9.31 7.23 -18.81
N TYR A 47 -9.91 6.28 -18.09
CA TYR A 47 -9.27 4.98 -17.89
C TYR A 47 -9.37 4.17 -19.18
N LYS A 48 -8.21 3.88 -19.78
CA LYS A 48 -8.07 3.05 -20.97
C LYS A 48 -7.34 1.78 -20.58
N PRO A 49 -8.07 0.71 -20.23
CA PRO A 49 -7.46 -0.55 -19.83
C PRO A 49 -6.39 -1.02 -20.83
N GLY A 50 -5.31 -1.59 -20.31
CA GLY A 50 -4.27 -2.24 -21.11
C GLY A 50 -3.25 -1.31 -21.78
N ARG A 51 -3.29 0.01 -21.56
CA ARG A 51 -2.26 0.93 -22.09
C ARG A 51 -0.97 0.93 -21.28
N ALA A 52 -1.08 0.67 -19.98
CA ALA A 52 0.05 0.70 -19.06
C ALA A 52 0.81 -0.62 -19.07
N LYS A 53 2.13 -0.51 -19.03
CA LYS A 53 3.03 -1.65 -18.87
C LYS A 53 3.57 -1.65 -17.45
N PRO A 54 3.72 -2.82 -16.80
CA PRO A 54 4.32 -2.88 -15.48
C PRO A 54 5.67 -2.16 -15.43
N ILE A 55 5.85 -1.29 -14.44
CA ILE A 55 7.14 -0.66 -14.18
C ILE A 55 8.05 -1.77 -13.64
N ALA A 56 9.24 -1.88 -14.22
CA ALA A 56 10.23 -2.85 -13.75
C ALA A 56 10.66 -2.46 -12.32
N PRO A 57 10.65 -3.42 -11.38
CA PRO A 57 11.10 -3.15 -10.03
C PRO A 57 12.63 -2.94 -10.04
N PRO A 58 13.16 -2.15 -9.10
CA PRO A 58 14.54 -2.24 -8.67
C PRO A 58 15.04 -3.69 -8.60
N THR A 59 16.15 -3.97 -9.28
CA THR A 59 16.84 -5.27 -9.18
C THR A 59 18.01 -5.18 -8.21
N LEU A 60 18.08 -6.12 -7.27
CA LEU A 60 19.19 -6.23 -6.31
C LEU A 60 20.07 -7.41 -6.73
N THR A 61 20.99 -7.18 -7.67
CA THR A 61 21.75 -8.29 -8.27
C THR A 61 22.93 -8.79 -7.45
N ASP A 62 23.38 -8.05 -6.42
CA ASP A 62 24.42 -8.46 -5.47
C ASP A 62 24.29 -7.63 -4.17
N GLU A 63 24.67 -8.17 -3.00
CA GLU A 63 24.74 -7.43 -1.72
C GLU A 63 25.63 -6.18 -1.81
N ASP A 64 26.63 -6.20 -2.70
CA ASP A 64 27.58 -5.11 -2.96
C ASP A 64 26.95 -3.86 -3.62
N ASN A 65 25.71 -3.96 -4.10
CA ASN A 65 24.96 -2.83 -4.66
C ASN A 65 24.05 -2.15 -3.63
N ARG A 66 24.30 -2.30 -2.33
CA ARG A 66 23.60 -1.54 -1.28
C ARG A 66 24.47 -0.36 -0.84
N ALA A 67 23.89 0.83 -0.79
CA ALA A 67 24.62 1.97 -0.22
C ALA A 67 24.89 1.72 1.27
N ALA A 68 26.08 2.13 1.73
CA ALA A 68 26.40 2.10 3.15
C ALA A 68 25.35 2.89 3.96
N PRO A 69 24.97 2.44 5.16
CA PRO A 69 24.06 3.17 6.02
C PRO A 69 24.53 4.61 6.25
N ILE A 70 23.60 5.57 6.24
CA ILE A 70 23.92 6.95 6.56
C ILE A 70 24.23 7.05 8.05
N THR A 71 25.45 7.47 8.40
CA THR A 71 25.88 7.63 9.80
C THR A 71 25.81 9.08 10.30
N ASP A 72 25.63 10.05 9.40
CA ASP A 72 25.52 11.47 9.76
C ASP A 72 24.06 11.83 10.06
N GLU A 73 23.80 12.32 11.27
CA GLU A 73 22.44 12.67 11.72
C GLU A 73 21.76 13.68 10.80
N LYS A 74 22.50 14.68 10.29
CA LYS A 74 21.90 15.72 9.44
C LYS A 74 21.49 15.14 8.08
N ALA A 75 22.33 14.31 7.48
CA ALA A 75 22.04 13.62 6.24
C ALA A 75 20.89 12.62 6.41
N ALA A 76 20.85 11.88 7.52
CA ALA A 76 19.76 10.96 7.84
C ALA A 76 18.43 11.71 7.97
N VAL A 77 18.38 12.77 8.78
CA VAL A 77 17.19 13.61 8.94
C VAL A 77 16.74 14.20 7.61
N LYS A 78 17.67 14.78 6.83
CA LYS A 78 17.37 15.35 5.51
C LYS A 78 16.74 14.32 4.55
N SER A 79 17.17 13.05 4.63
CA SER A 79 16.65 11.99 3.76
C SER A 79 15.15 11.69 3.99
N TYR A 80 14.62 12.08 5.15
CA TYR A 80 13.20 11.95 5.49
C TYR A 80 12.36 13.20 5.18
N GLY A 81 12.93 14.18 4.45
CA GLY A 81 12.15 15.29 3.89
C GLY A 81 11.08 14.79 2.94
N ILE A 82 10.02 15.57 2.76
CA ILE A 82 8.99 15.29 1.76
C ILE A 82 9.34 16.06 0.49
N VAL A 83 9.46 15.34 -0.63
CA VAL A 83 9.47 15.94 -1.96
C VAL A 83 8.23 15.47 -2.69
N GLY A 84 7.52 16.38 -3.36
CA GLY A 84 6.27 16.06 -4.03
C GLY A 84 6.01 16.88 -5.28
N ARG A 85 5.01 16.44 -6.05
CA ARG A 85 4.46 17.17 -7.20
C ARG A 85 2.94 17.06 -7.21
N SER A 86 2.24 18.19 -7.30
CA SER A 86 0.79 18.22 -7.48
C SER A 86 0.37 18.07 -8.94
N ALA A 87 -0.89 17.74 -9.16
CA ALA A 87 -1.48 17.53 -10.49
C ALA A 87 -1.44 18.78 -11.39
N ASP A 88 -1.37 19.97 -10.81
CA ASP A 88 -1.17 21.24 -11.52
C ASP A 88 0.31 21.53 -11.85
N GLY A 89 1.22 20.62 -11.48
CA GLY A 89 2.65 20.68 -11.76
C GLY A 89 3.48 21.43 -10.73
N LYS A 90 2.91 21.90 -9.61
CA LYS A 90 3.66 22.59 -8.56
C LYS A 90 4.55 21.62 -7.77
N GLU A 91 5.81 22.00 -7.58
CA GLU A 91 6.75 21.29 -6.71
C GLU A 91 6.44 21.54 -5.24
N ILE A 92 6.59 20.50 -4.44
CA ILE A 92 6.38 20.51 -2.99
C ILE A 92 7.67 20.05 -2.33
N LYS A 93 8.15 20.80 -1.35
CA LYS A 93 9.27 20.43 -0.49
C LYS A 93 8.92 20.81 0.94
N ILE A 94 8.97 19.84 1.85
CA ILE A 94 8.67 20.04 3.26
C ILE A 94 9.76 19.37 4.07
N GLU A 95 10.39 20.13 4.96
CA GLU A 95 11.40 19.59 5.87
C GLU A 95 10.77 18.62 6.88
N PRO A 96 11.52 17.63 7.39
CA PRO A 96 11.04 16.74 8.45
C PRO A 96 10.51 17.51 9.65
N SER A 97 9.38 17.09 10.20
CA SER A 97 8.86 17.64 11.46
C SER A 97 9.82 17.36 12.63
N GLU A 98 9.74 18.15 13.71
CA GLU A 98 10.59 17.89 14.89
C GLU A 98 10.36 16.50 15.48
N ALA A 99 9.11 16.02 15.51
CA ALA A 99 8.78 14.67 15.97
C ALA A 99 9.47 13.59 15.11
N LEU A 100 9.48 13.76 13.78
CA LEU A 100 10.17 12.84 12.88
C LEU A 100 11.69 12.90 13.06
N ARG A 101 12.23 14.11 13.23
CA ARG A 101 13.66 14.33 13.51
C ARG A 101 14.12 13.62 14.79
N GLU A 102 13.34 13.71 15.87
CA GLU A 102 13.64 13.02 17.13
C GLU A 102 13.65 11.50 16.98
N ILE A 103 12.70 10.94 16.22
CA ILE A 103 12.64 9.50 15.93
C ILE A 103 13.91 9.05 15.17
N ILE A 104 14.28 9.76 14.10
CA ILE A 104 15.44 9.41 13.26
C ILE A 104 16.74 9.43 14.07
N ILE A 105 16.95 10.49 14.87
CA ILE A 105 18.16 10.60 15.71
C ILE A 105 18.20 9.48 16.75
N LYS A 106 17.05 9.11 17.32
CA LYS A 106 16.96 8.01 18.28
C LYS A 106 17.29 6.67 17.62
N GLU A 107 16.72 6.38 16.46
CA GLU A 107 16.96 5.13 15.72
C GLU A 107 18.42 5.01 15.26
N LEU A 108 19.00 6.10 14.74
CA LEU A 108 20.40 6.13 14.29
C LEU A 108 21.40 5.87 15.42
N ASN A 109 21.08 6.30 16.65
CA ASN A 109 21.93 6.14 17.82
C ASN A 109 21.60 4.88 18.66
N ALA A 110 20.62 4.07 18.23
CA ALA A 110 20.24 2.86 18.95
C ALA A 110 21.34 1.78 18.81
N PRO A 111 21.72 1.07 19.89
CA PRO A 111 22.66 -0.04 19.79
C PRO A 111 22.04 -1.18 18.97
N ALA A 112 22.85 -1.81 18.12
CA ALA A 112 22.45 -2.97 17.32
C ALA A 112 22.26 -4.20 18.21
N ASN A 113 21.11 -4.33 18.87
CA ASN A 113 20.74 -5.54 19.60
C ASN A 113 19.34 -5.99 19.19
N GLY A 114 19.27 -7.20 18.64
CA GLY A 114 18.02 -7.95 18.50
C GLY A 114 17.51 -8.34 19.88
N ALA A 115 16.26 -8.00 20.17
CA ALA A 115 15.53 -8.52 21.31
C ALA A 115 14.58 -9.61 20.80
N GLU A 116 14.56 -10.76 21.48
CA GLU A 116 13.65 -11.88 21.18
C GLU A 116 12.20 -11.54 21.61
N GLY A 117 11.20 -11.81 20.76
CA GLY A 117 9.79 -11.55 21.08
C GLY A 117 8.69 -12.28 20.27
N ASP A 118 7.77 -12.90 21.03
CA ASP A 118 6.38 -13.42 20.82
C ASP A 118 5.91 -13.93 19.44
N PRO A 119 5.76 -15.26 19.23
CA PRO A 119 5.12 -15.82 18.05
C PRO A 119 3.60 -15.77 18.20
N ARG A 120 2.87 -15.13 17.26
CA ARG A 120 1.44 -15.42 16.91
C ARG A 120 0.90 -14.43 15.87
N LYS A 121 1.54 -14.35 14.71
CA LYS A 121 0.98 -13.74 13.49
C LYS A 121 0.76 -14.88 12.49
N THR A 122 -0.43 -14.96 11.93
CA THR A 122 -0.87 -16.12 11.12
C THR A 122 -1.41 -15.65 9.78
N GLU A 123 -1.63 -16.60 8.86
CA GLU A 123 -2.39 -16.36 7.63
C GLU A 123 -3.76 -15.72 7.89
N ASP A 124 -4.17 -14.87 6.96
CA ASP A 124 -5.46 -14.21 6.96
C ASP A 124 -6.57 -15.17 6.47
N PRO A 125 -7.68 -15.36 7.23
CA PRO A 125 -8.75 -16.28 6.85
C PRO A 125 -9.49 -15.90 5.55
N ASP A 126 -9.49 -14.62 5.15
CA ASP A 126 -10.08 -14.21 3.86
C ASP A 126 -9.18 -14.59 2.67
N LEU A 127 -7.98 -15.11 2.94
CA LEU A 127 -7.07 -15.68 1.95
C LEU A 127 -7.14 -17.21 1.88
N GLY A 128 -8.16 -17.85 2.48
CA GLY A 128 -8.48 -19.29 2.55
C GLY A 128 -7.68 -20.32 1.73
N GLU A 129 -7.35 -21.42 2.41
CA GLU A 129 -6.46 -22.56 2.08
C GLU A 129 -6.22 -22.87 0.58
N GLY A 130 -4.98 -22.59 0.16
CA GLY A 130 -4.33 -23.10 -1.04
C GLY A 130 -2.95 -23.62 -0.66
N GLU A 131 -2.56 -24.79 -1.18
CA GLU A 131 -1.27 -25.40 -0.89
C GLU A 131 -0.10 -24.52 -1.36
N ALA A 132 0.90 -24.41 -0.49
CA ALA A 132 2.08 -23.57 -0.62
C ALA A 132 2.85 -23.71 -1.95
N GLY A 133 3.36 -22.57 -2.43
CA GLY A 133 4.42 -22.51 -3.44
C GLY A 133 4.57 -21.22 -4.24
N ARG A 134 5.07 -20.11 -3.65
CA ARG A 134 6.22 -19.19 -3.98
C ARG A 134 6.32 -18.37 -5.30
N GLN A 135 7.09 -17.25 -5.28
CA GLN A 135 7.64 -16.46 -6.45
C GLN A 135 8.56 -17.17 -7.39
N VAL A 136 8.06 -18.29 -7.91
CA VAL A 136 8.77 -19.40 -8.49
C VAL A 136 10.26 -19.52 -8.12
N PHE A 137 10.60 -19.14 -6.89
CA PHE A 137 11.29 -20.06 -6.01
C PHE A 137 10.39 -21.32 -6.07
N GLY A 138 10.79 -22.48 -6.57
CA GLY A 138 9.85 -23.63 -6.60
C GLY A 138 8.64 -23.54 -7.58
N THR A 139 7.39 -23.60 -7.12
CA THR A 139 6.13 -23.52 -7.95
C THR A 139 5.55 -22.09 -7.83
N ASP A 140 4.45 -21.69 -8.48
CA ASP A 140 3.73 -20.39 -8.35
C ASP A 140 2.44 -20.57 -7.53
N ASP A 141 2.26 -19.85 -6.40
CA ASP A 141 1.13 -20.00 -5.46
C ASP A 141 0.24 -18.78 -5.41
N ARG A 142 0.51 -17.82 -6.29
CA ARG A 142 -0.40 -16.70 -6.45
C ARG A 142 -1.76 -17.22 -6.84
N GLU A 143 -2.76 -16.81 -6.08
CA GLU A 143 -4.15 -17.08 -6.40
C GLU A 143 -4.83 -15.80 -6.88
N GLN A 144 -5.58 -15.89 -7.97
CA GLN A 144 -6.36 -14.75 -8.43
C GLN A 144 -7.51 -14.47 -7.45
N VAL A 145 -7.62 -13.24 -6.99
CA VAL A 145 -8.77 -12.76 -6.23
C VAL A 145 -9.98 -12.66 -7.16
N LYS A 146 -10.97 -13.53 -6.95
CA LYS A 146 -12.18 -13.56 -7.80
C LYS A 146 -13.20 -12.49 -7.44
N ASN A 147 -13.33 -12.16 -6.15
CA ASN A 147 -14.23 -11.12 -5.67
C ASN A 147 -13.44 -9.95 -5.09
N THR A 148 -13.11 -8.98 -5.94
CA THR A 148 -12.37 -7.76 -5.55
C THR A 148 -13.27 -6.66 -4.98
N LYS A 149 -14.59 -6.90 -4.90
CA LYS A 149 -15.58 -5.89 -4.48
C LYS A 149 -15.76 -5.81 -2.95
N THR A 150 -15.02 -6.58 -2.21
CA THR A 150 -15.13 -6.69 -0.75
C THR A 150 -13.82 -6.30 -0.09
N TYR A 151 -13.91 -5.71 1.10
CA TYR A 151 -12.75 -5.49 1.94
C TYR A 151 -12.05 -6.83 2.25
N PRO A 152 -10.71 -6.91 2.20
CA PRO A 152 -9.74 -5.82 2.00
C PRO A 152 -9.48 -5.44 0.54
N PHE A 153 -9.92 -6.27 -0.42
CA PHE A 153 -9.58 -6.11 -1.83
C PHE A 153 -10.12 -4.82 -2.45
N SER A 154 -11.22 -4.27 -1.93
CA SER A 154 -11.75 -2.96 -2.34
C SER A 154 -10.80 -1.79 -2.04
N ALA A 155 -9.89 -1.95 -1.07
CA ALA A 155 -8.88 -0.95 -0.70
C ALA A 155 -7.60 -1.05 -1.55
N ILE A 156 -7.44 -2.11 -2.34
CA ILE A 156 -6.23 -2.40 -3.11
C ILE A 156 -6.51 -2.08 -4.57
N GLY A 157 -5.59 -1.37 -5.22
CA GLY A 157 -5.82 -0.86 -6.57
C GLY A 157 -4.63 -0.96 -7.49
N TYR A 158 -4.98 -1.01 -8.77
CA TYR A 158 -4.05 -0.86 -9.87
C TYR A 158 -3.68 0.62 -9.96
N LEU A 159 -2.38 0.91 -9.91
CA LEU A 159 -1.87 2.26 -10.09
C LEU A 159 -1.35 2.39 -11.51
N GLU A 160 -1.89 3.35 -12.25
CA GLU A 160 -1.40 3.72 -13.57
C GLU A 160 -0.80 5.12 -13.52
N ALA A 161 0.32 5.32 -14.20
CA ALA A 161 0.99 6.63 -14.28
C ALA A 161 1.68 6.79 -15.63
N LYS A 162 1.84 8.03 -16.08
CA LYS A 162 2.47 8.38 -17.35
C LYS A 162 3.94 8.75 -17.15
N SER A 163 4.82 8.04 -17.85
CA SER A 163 6.24 8.35 -17.98
C SER A 163 6.52 9.07 -19.30
N LYS A 164 7.80 9.38 -19.57
CA LYS A 164 8.23 9.96 -20.86
C LYS A 164 8.07 8.99 -22.03
N THR A 165 8.07 7.68 -21.77
CA THR A 165 8.09 6.61 -22.78
C THR A 165 6.76 5.86 -22.93
N GLY A 166 5.76 6.15 -22.08
CA GLY A 166 4.44 5.53 -22.15
C GLY A 166 3.69 5.61 -20.82
N TYR A 167 2.80 4.65 -20.59
CA TYR A 167 2.17 4.46 -19.29
C TYR A 167 2.83 3.28 -18.56
N GLY A 168 3.15 3.51 -17.30
CA GLY A 168 3.63 2.52 -16.34
C GLY A 168 2.50 2.06 -15.44
N SER A 169 2.61 0.86 -14.89
CA SER A 169 1.72 0.37 -13.84
C SER A 169 2.43 -0.24 -12.64
N CYS A 170 1.81 -0.05 -11.49
CA CYS A 170 2.19 -0.58 -10.19
C CYS A 170 0.93 -1.03 -9.43
N SER A 171 1.13 -1.48 -8.20
CA SER A 171 0.09 -1.70 -7.21
C SER A 171 0.11 -0.58 -6.17
N ALA A 172 -1.04 -0.36 -5.54
CA ALA A 172 -1.17 0.62 -4.47
C ALA A 172 -2.32 0.27 -3.52
N THR A 173 -2.30 0.83 -2.32
CA THR A 173 -3.27 0.51 -1.26
C THR A 173 -3.81 1.78 -0.62
N LEU A 174 -5.12 1.87 -0.43
CA LEU A 174 -5.74 2.90 0.41
C LEU A 174 -5.35 2.68 1.87
N ILE A 175 -4.83 3.74 2.49
CA ILE A 175 -4.45 3.78 3.92
C ILE A 175 -5.16 4.90 4.69
N GLY A 176 -6.08 5.61 4.05
CA GLY A 176 -6.92 6.65 4.63
C GLY A 176 -8.04 7.06 3.66
N PRO A 177 -8.86 8.07 4.02
CA PRO A 177 -9.93 8.57 3.16
C PRO A 177 -9.44 8.98 1.76
N ARG A 178 -8.29 9.65 1.68
CA ARG A 178 -7.69 10.14 0.42
C ARG A 178 -6.27 9.67 0.19
N THR A 179 -5.67 8.98 1.17
CA THR A 179 -4.25 8.61 1.15
C THR A 179 -4.05 7.21 0.59
N VAL A 180 -3.19 7.11 -0.42
CA VAL A 180 -2.80 5.87 -1.08
C VAL A 180 -1.30 5.64 -0.90
N LEU A 181 -0.93 4.46 -0.45
CA LEU A 181 0.44 3.97 -0.26
C LEU A 181 0.92 3.17 -1.49
N THR A 182 2.16 3.41 -1.92
CA THR A 182 2.81 2.70 -3.02
C THR A 182 4.34 2.82 -2.90
N ALA A 183 5.09 2.35 -3.90
CA ALA A 183 6.55 2.51 -3.99
C ALA A 183 6.94 3.87 -4.59
N ALA A 184 8.07 4.44 -4.19
CA ALA A 184 8.53 5.72 -4.73
C ALA A 184 8.93 5.63 -6.21
N HIS A 185 9.51 4.51 -6.66
CA HIS A 185 9.85 4.31 -8.08
C HIS A 185 8.63 4.24 -9.00
N CYS A 186 7.44 4.01 -8.45
CA CYS A 186 6.18 4.13 -9.19
C CYS A 186 5.77 5.60 -9.43
N LEU A 187 6.38 6.55 -8.71
CA LEU A 187 6.08 7.98 -8.75
C LEU A 187 7.22 8.82 -9.34
N TYR A 188 8.46 8.38 -9.19
CA TYR A 188 9.63 9.12 -9.66
C TYR A 188 10.59 8.22 -10.43
N SER A 189 11.00 8.66 -11.61
CA SER A 189 11.95 7.94 -12.46
C SER A 189 13.34 8.57 -12.34
N HIS A 190 14.30 7.81 -11.83
CA HIS A 190 15.71 8.22 -11.80
C HIS A 190 16.34 8.30 -13.19
N GLU A 191 15.88 7.47 -14.12
CA GLU A 191 16.32 7.49 -15.53
C GLU A 191 15.89 8.80 -16.19
N ASP A 192 14.62 9.18 -16.01
CA ASP A 192 14.06 10.41 -16.58
C ASP A 192 14.43 11.66 -15.77
N LYS A 193 14.89 11.48 -14.52
CA LYS A 193 15.10 12.53 -13.50
C LYS A 193 13.87 13.42 -13.32
N ASP A 194 12.69 12.80 -13.33
CA ASP A 194 11.41 13.51 -13.28
C ASP A 194 10.33 12.61 -12.66
N TRP A 195 9.27 13.26 -12.20
CA TRP A 195 8.06 12.62 -11.75
C TRP A 195 7.31 11.98 -12.91
N LEU A 196 6.68 10.83 -12.65
CA LEU A 196 5.57 10.40 -13.48
C LEU A 196 4.38 11.36 -13.28
N SER A 197 3.43 11.34 -14.21
CA SER A 197 2.27 12.25 -14.24
C SER A 197 0.99 11.48 -14.49
N ASP A 198 -0.16 12.17 -14.50
CA ASP A 198 -1.46 11.59 -14.85
C ASP A 198 -1.81 10.31 -14.04
N TYR A 199 -1.51 10.29 -12.73
CA TYR A 199 -1.77 9.12 -11.89
C TYR A 199 -3.27 8.83 -11.80
N LEU A 200 -3.61 7.57 -12.04
CA LEU A 200 -4.94 7.01 -11.85
C LEU A 200 -4.87 5.81 -10.91
N PHE A 201 -5.61 5.89 -9.82
CA PHE A 201 -5.82 4.78 -8.88
C PHE A 201 -7.12 4.06 -9.22
N VAL A 202 -7.05 2.76 -9.52
CA VAL A 202 -8.19 1.94 -9.94
C VAL A 202 -8.42 0.82 -8.92
N PRO A 203 -9.18 1.08 -7.83
CA PRO A 203 -9.39 0.10 -6.78
C PRO A 203 -10.22 -1.09 -7.26
N GLY A 204 -9.83 -2.28 -6.83
CA GLY A 204 -10.56 -3.52 -7.09
C GLY A 204 -10.65 -3.92 -8.56
N LEU A 205 -9.83 -3.34 -9.46
CA LEU A 205 -9.74 -3.76 -10.87
C LEU A 205 -9.57 -5.28 -10.94
N ASN A 206 -10.32 -5.94 -11.82
CA ASN A 206 -10.21 -7.40 -12.00
C ASN A 206 -10.44 -7.84 -13.45
N GLY A 207 -9.75 -7.19 -14.38
CA GLY A 207 -9.84 -7.50 -15.81
C GLY A 207 -9.37 -6.33 -16.67
N SER A 208 -9.62 -6.46 -17.97
CA SER A 208 -9.06 -5.60 -19.00
C SER A 208 -10.08 -4.69 -19.68
N THR A 209 -11.26 -4.50 -19.08
CA THR A 209 -12.30 -3.60 -19.59
C THR A 209 -12.69 -2.57 -18.54
N ALA A 210 -13.34 -1.49 -18.96
CA ALA A 210 -13.85 -0.49 -18.01
C ALA A 210 -14.89 -1.08 -17.04
N ASP A 211 -15.65 -2.10 -17.46
CA ASP A 211 -16.61 -2.79 -16.60
C ASP A 211 -15.94 -3.64 -15.51
N ASP A 212 -14.66 -4.01 -15.72
CA ASP A 212 -13.84 -4.73 -14.75
C ASP A 212 -13.20 -3.81 -13.70
N ALA A 213 -13.45 -2.50 -13.76
CA ALA A 213 -13.10 -1.51 -12.73
C ALA A 213 -14.35 -1.23 -11.87
N PRO A 214 -14.67 -2.06 -10.86
CA PRO A 214 -15.96 -2.06 -10.18
C PRO A 214 -16.29 -0.75 -9.45
N PHE A 215 -15.26 -0.01 -9.06
CA PHE A 215 -15.35 1.25 -8.32
C PHE A 215 -14.91 2.47 -9.15
N GLY A 216 -14.62 2.29 -10.43
CA GLY A 216 -14.10 3.35 -11.30
C GLY A 216 -12.59 3.61 -11.10
N ALA A 217 -12.14 4.77 -11.57
CA ALA A 217 -10.75 5.22 -11.53
C ALA A 217 -10.69 6.64 -10.96
N PHE A 218 -9.69 6.92 -10.13
CA PHE A 218 -9.59 8.14 -9.35
C PHE A 218 -8.29 8.88 -9.60
N GLU A 219 -8.41 10.18 -9.82
CA GLU A 219 -7.29 11.07 -10.07
C GLU A 219 -6.59 11.49 -8.78
N TYR A 220 -5.27 11.66 -8.88
CA TYR A 220 -4.47 12.26 -7.82
C TYR A 220 -4.62 13.79 -7.74
N GLU A 221 -4.45 14.32 -6.53
CA GLU A 221 -4.16 15.73 -6.24
C GLU A 221 -2.65 15.95 -6.19
N SER A 222 -1.91 15.06 -5.52
CA SER A 222 -0.47 15.16 -5.31
C SER A 222 0.19 13.81 -5.04
N ALA A 223 1.46 13.72 -5.41
CA ALA A 223 2.33 12.57 -5.16
C ALA A 223 3.55 13.01 -4.36
N TYR A 224 4.05 12.14 -3.48
CA TYR A 224 5.12 12.41 -2.54
C TYR A 224 6.06 11.21 -2.42
N VAL A 225 7.36 11.48 -2.27
CA VAL A 225 8.41 10.51 -1.97
C VAL A 225 9.31 11.05 -0.87
N LEU A 226 10.01 10.16 -0.19
CA LEU A 226 11.10 10.52 0.72
C LEU A 226 12.21 11.23 -0.06
N GLN A 227 12.73 12.34 0.45
CA GLN A 227 13.78 13.11 -0.20
C GLN A 227 15.04 12.27 -0.47
N GLY A 228 15.36 11.35 0.44
CA GLY A 228 16.47 10.41 0.32
C GLY A 228 16.38 9.53 -0.91
N PHE A 229 15.16 9.23 -1.40
CA PHE A 229 14.97 8.48 -2.64
C PHE A 229 15.62 9.21 -3.81
N ILE A 230 15.45 10.53 -3.89
CA ILE A 230 16.00 11.35 -4.97
C ILE A 230 17.49 11.67 -4.71
N ASP A 231 17.79 12.19 -3.52
CA ASP A 231 19.08 12.80 -3.21
C ASP A 231 20.21 11.77 -3.04
N ASN A 232 19.90 10.54 -2.59
CA ASN A 232 20.90 9.52 -2.29
C ASN A 232 21.13 8.54 -3.44
N TYR A 233 20.50 8.74 -4.61
CA TYR A 233 20.68 7.87 -5.76
C TYR A 233 22.09 7.96 -6.34
N GLN A 234 22.83 6.85 -6.27
CA GLN A 234 24.22 6.76 -6.73
C GLN A 234 24.36 6.22 -8.17
N GLY A 235 23.26 6.12 -8.91
CA GLY A 235 23.23 5.52 -10.26
C GLY A 235 22.69 4.09 -10.31
N TYR A 236 22.31 3.52 -9.16
CA TYR A 236 21.69 2.19 -9.04
C TYR A 236 20.65 2.19 -7.91
N TYR A 237 19.54 1.46 -8.07
CA TYR A 237 18.42 1.51 -7.13
C TYR A 237 18.72 0.92 -5.74
N GLY A 238 19.66 -0.02 -5.64
CA GLY A 238 20.12 -0.55 -4.36
C GLY A 238 20.67 0.53 -3.40
N SER A 239 21.04 1.71 -3.90
CA SER A 239 21.43 2.85 -3.07
C SER A 239 20.27 3.58 -2.39
N VAL A 240 19.03 3.36 -2.83
CA VAL A 240 17.85 4.13 -2.39
C VAL A 240 16.67 3.30 -1.90
N ILE A 241 16.81 1.96 -1.85
CA ILE A 241 15.76 1.05 -1.36
C ILE A 241 15.15 1.50 -0.03
N PRO A 242 15.92 1.91 1.00
CA PRO A 242 15.33 2.36 2.28
C PRO A 242 14.31 3.49 2.15
N TRP A 243 14.38 4.28 1.07
CA TRP A 243 13.51 5.42 0.81
C TRP A 243 12.50 5.17 -0.32
N ASP A 244 12.37 3.94 -0.81
CA ASP A 244 11.44 3.59 -1.90
C ASP A 244 9.96 3.53 -1.43
N LEU A 245 9.51 4.57 -0.75
CA LEU A 245 8.18 4.72 -0.18
C LEU A 245 7.48 5.93 -0.80
N GLY A 246 6.27 5.71 -1.31
CA GLY A 246 5.49 6.71 -2.02
C GLY A 246 4.10 6.90 -1.43
N ILE A 247 3.63 8.15 -1.39
CA ILE A 247 2.26 8.51 -1.03
C ILE A 247 1.60 9.29 -2.15
N ILE A 248 0.36 8.93 -2.47
CA ILE A 248 -0.52 9.71 -3.34
C ILE A 248 -1.69 10.22 -2.49
N THR A 249 -2.03 11.50 -2.62
CA THR A 249 -3.30 12.05 -2.16
C THR A 249 -4.27 12.10 -3.33
N LEU A 250 -5.44 11.48 -3.21
CA LEU A 250 -6.50 11.48 -4.22
C LEU A 250 -7.36 12.75 -4.13
N LYS A 251 -7.99 13.16 -5.24
CA LYS A 251 -8.92 14.31 -5.23
C LYS A 251 -10.20 14.05 -4.44
N GLN A 252 -10.66 12.80 -4.43
CA GLN A 252 -11.87 12.36 -3.72
C GLN A 252 -11.53 11.50 -2.50
N ASP A 253 -12.41 11.50 -1.50
CA ASP A 253 -12.35 10.68 -0.28
C ASP A 253 -12.88 9.26 -0.49
N VAL A 254 -12.33 8.59 -1.50
CA VAL A 254 -12.76 7.25 -1.93
C VAL A 254 -12.67 6.21 -0.82
N GLY A 255 -11.69 6.35 0.09
CA GLY A 255 -11.47 5.43 1.19
C GLY A 255 -12.63 5.39 2.18
N THR A 256 -13.38 6.49 2.34
CA THR A 256 -14.58 6.53 3.21
C THR A 256 -15.57 5.42 2.87
N ASN A 257 -15.72 5.14 1.58
CA ASN A 257 -16.66 4.14 1.09
C ASN A 257 -16.02 2.76 0.92
N LEU A 258 -14.82 2.71 0.34
CA LEU A 258 -14.12 1.46 -0.02
C LEU A 258 -13.39 0.79 1.15
N GLY A 259 -13.14 1.55 2.22
CA GLY A 259 -12.24 1.15 3.30
C GLY A 259 -10.77 1.42 2.98
N TRP A 260 -9.94 1.21 3.99
CA TRP A 260 -8.48 1.28 3.91
C TRP A 260 -7.83 0.30 4.89
N LEU A 261 -6.61 -0.12 4.59
CA LEU A 261 -5.84 -0.97 5.49
C LEU A 261 -5.23 -0.12 6.60
N GLY A 262 -5.09 -0.70 7.78
CA GLY A 262 -4.32 -0.10 8.87
C GLY A 262 -2.83 -0.27 8.62
N TYR A 263 -2.02 0.55 9.27
CA TYR A 263 -0.56 0.46 9.21
C TYR A 263 0.02 0.83 10.56
N ALA A 264 1.12 0.18 10.93
CA ALA A 264 1.79 0.47 12.19
C ALA A 264 3.26 0.08 12.10
N ASN A 265 4.07 0.69 12.98
CA ASN A 265 5.39 0.19 13.25
C ASN A 265 5.32 -0.83 14.37
N TYR A 266 6.04 -1.93 14.20
CA TYR A 266 6.32 -2.87 15.26
C TYR A 266 7.81 -2.78 15.56
N ASP A 267 8.16 -2.48 16.81
CA ASP A 267 9.55 -2.40 17.26
C ASP A 267 10.25 -3.75 16.99
N ASP A 268 9.58 -4.84 17.39
CA ASP A 268 9.91 -6.20 17.00
C ASP A 268 8.79 -6.78 16.14
N LEU A 269 9.10 -7.05 14.88
CA LEU A 269 8.16 -7.66 13.96
C LEU A 269 8.11 -9.18 14.15
N GLY A 270 9.19 -9.80 14.66
CA GLY A 270 9.35 -11.25 14.80
C GLY A 270 9.13 -12.01 13.49
N ASP A 271 9.07 -13.34 13.59
CA ASP A 271 8.56 -14.16 12.51
C ASP A 271 7.09 -13.83 12.24
N PHE A 272 6.70 -13.72 10.98
CA PHE A 272 5.31 -13.53 10.61
C PHE A 272 4.98 -14.05 9.23
N THR A 273 3.74 -14.49 9.05
CA THR A 273 3.19 -14.73 7.71
C THR A 273 2.87 -13.40 7.04
N ALA A 274 3.65 -13.04 6.03
CA ALA A 274 3.37 -11.94 5.13
C ALA A 274 2.23 -12.31 4.19
N ASN A 275 1.33 -11.35 3.99
CA ASN A 275 0.27 -11.42 3.00
C ASN A 275 0.48 -10.26 2.03
N LEU A 276 0.47 -10.56 0.74
CA LEU A 276 0.67 -9.61 -0.33
C LEU A 276 -0.48 -9.71 -1.32
N VAL A 277 -1.03 -8.58 -1.73
CA VAL A 277 -2.05 -8.52 -2.79
C VAL A 277 -1.73 -7.37 -3.73
N GLY A 278 -1.75 -7.66 -5.02
CA GLY A 278 -1.38 -6.68 -6.04
C GLY A 278 -1.74 -7.10 -7.46
N TYR A 279 -1.09 -6.46 -8.41
CA TYR A 279 -1.34 -6.55 -9.85
C TYR A 279 -0.07 -6.96 -10.61
N PRO A 280 0.36 -8.22 -10.50
CA PRO A 280 1.54 -8.72 -11.20
C PRO A 280 1.32 -8.77 -12.72
N GLY A 281 2.34 -8.37 -13.48
CA GLY A 281 2.27 -8.17 -14.91
C GLY A 281 2.36 -9.41 -15.80
N ASP A 282 2.78 -10.55 -15.25
CA ASP A 282 2.83 -11.86 -15.92
C ASP A 282 1.46 -12.56 -15.96
N LYS A 283 0.50 -12.10 -15.16
CA LYS A 283 -0.87 -12.60 -15.13
C LYS A 283 -1.77 -11.84 -16.12
N PRO A 284 -3.02 -12.29 -16.37
CA PRO A 284 -3.94 -11.56 -17.24
C PRO A 284 -4.11 -10.10 -16.82
N MET A 285 -4.15 -9.20 -17.81
CA MET A 285 -4.14 -7.76 -17.56
C MET A 285 -5.23 -7.32 -16.58
N GLY A 286 -4.85 -6.49 -15.61
CA GLY A 286 -5.76 -5.87 -14.66
C GLY A 286 -6.37 -6.84 -13.66
N THR A 287 -5.87 -8.07 -13.55
CA THR A 287 -6.36 -9.03 -12.55
C THR A 287 -5.58 -8.91 -11.24
N MET A 288 -6.29 -9.02 -10.12
CA MET A 288 -5.70 -8.95 -8.77
C MET A 288 -5.30 -10.34 -8.31
N TRP A 289 -4.11 -10.46 -7.74
CA TRP A 289 -3.55 -11.72 -7.23
C TRP A 289 -3.05 -11.55 -5.81
N LYS A 290 -3.18 -12.61 -5.01
CA LYS A 290 -2.71 -12.69 -3.64
C LYS A 290 -1.63 -13.77 -3.51
N ALA A 291 -0.67 -13.56 -2.63
CA ALA A 291 0.32 -14.54 -2.20
C ALA A 291 0.56 -14.41 -0.69
N SER A 292 1.01 -15.50 -0.08
CA SER A 292 1.40 -15.54 1.33
C SER A 292 2.72 -16.29 1.48
N CYS A 293 3.55 -15.83 2.40
CA CYS A 293 4.84 -16.47 2.70
C CYS A 293 5.29 -16.15 4.12
N GLU A 294 6.18 -16.97 4.65
CA GLU A 294 6.81 -16.69 5.94
C GLU A 294 7.94 -15.66 5.77
N VAL A 295 7.98 -14.69 6.67
CA VAL A 295 9.12 -13.80 6.86
C VAL A 295 9.79 -14.17 8.17
N HIS A 296 11.03 -14.61 8.09
CA HIS A 296 11.83 -14.96 9.26
C HIS A 296 12.48 -13.71 9.86
N ALA A 297 12.54 -13.63 11.18
CA ALA A 297 13.10 -12.50 11.93
C ALA A 297 14.55 -12.19 11.54
N GLU A 298 15.32 -13.21 11.17
CA GLU A 298 16.69 -13.07 10.65
C GLU A 298 16.79 -12.28 9.34
N ASN A 299 15.69 -12.21 8.57
CA ASN A 299 15.60 -11.46 7.31
C ASN A 299 15.00 -10.06 7.49
N ILE A 300 14.79 -9.61 8.74
CA ILE A 300 14.19 -8.32 9.07
C ILE A 300 15.27 -7.34 9.53
N ALA A 301 15.55 -6.32 8.71
CA ALA A 301 16.41 -5.21 9.04
C ALA A 301 15.59 -4.00 9.56
N PRO A 302 16.24 -2.94 10.07
CA PRO A 302 15.55 -1.73 10.51
C PRO A 302 14.76 -1.01 9.39
N GLU A 303 15.28 -1.01 8.17
CA GLU A 303 14.72 -0.23 7.04
C GLU A 303 13.92 -1.07 6.04
N TYR A 304 14.16 -2.39 5.99
CA TYR A 304 13.52 -3.30 5.05
C TYR A 304 13.50 -4.71 5.62
N PHE A 305 12.73 -5.59 4.98
CA PHE A 305 12.80 -7.03 5.22
C PHE A 305 12.67 -7.79 3.91
N GLN A 306 13.20 -9.01 3.90
CA GLN A 306 13.23 -9.88 2.72
C GLN A 306 12.34 -11.12 2.90
N TYR A 307 11.76 -11.60 1.80
CA TYR A 307 10.82 -12.72 1.78
C TYR A 307 10.66 -13.36 0.40
N ASP A 308 10.00 -14.51 0.35
CA ASP A 308 9.91 -15.38 -0.85
C ASP A 308 8.52 -15.39 -1.51
N CYS A 309 7.59 -14.53 -1.08
CA CYS A 309 6.24 -14.39 -1.65
C CYS A 309 6.26 -14.07 -3.16
N ASP A 310 5.43 -14.76 -3.95
CA ASP A 310 4.66 -14.28 -5.12
C ASP A 310 4.66 -12.79 -5.49
N THR A 311 5.67 -12.28 -6.20
CA THR A 311 5.68 -11.00 -6.94
C THR A 311 6.17 -11.12 -8.40
N PHE A 312 6.06 -10.03 -9.15
CA PHE A 312 6.49 -9.85 -10.54
C PHE A 312 6.34 -8.35 -10.86
N PRO A 313 7.07 -7.76 -11.83
CA PRO A 313 6.84 -6.39 -12.29
C PRO A 313 5.35 -6.01 -12.34
N GLY A 314 5.00 -4.89 -11.69
CA GLY A 314 3.61 -4.47 -11.42
C GLY A 314 3.15 -4.73 -9.98
N SER A 315 3.79 -5.65 -9.27
CA SER A 315 3.60 -5.87 -7.82
C SER A 315 4.27 -4.79 -6.97
N SER A 316 5.14 -3.96 -7.55
CA SER A 316 5.70 -2.78 -6.89
C SER A 316 4.62 -1.93 -6.25
N GLY A 317 4.82 -1.54 -4.99
CA GLY A 317 3.85 -0.77 -4.22
C GLY A 317 2.72 -1.59 -3.58
N SER A 318 2.70 -2.92 -3.77
CA SER A 318 1.79 -3.79 -3.03
C SER A 318 2.14 -3.74 -1.54
N SER A 319 1.14 -3.53 -0.70
CA SER A 319 1.36 -3.58 0.75
C SER A 319 1.62 -5.02 1.20
N VAL A 320 2.66 -5.20 1.99
CA VAL A 320 2.90 -6.42 2.76
C VAL A 320 2.28 -6.21 4.14
N TYR A 321 1.31 -7.04 4.51
CA TYR A 321 0.62 -6.91 5.78
C TYR A 321 0.64 -8.21 6.58
N ALA A 322 0.65 -8.04 7.90
CA ALA A 322 0.36 -9.10 8.85
C ALA A 322 -1.12 -9.04 9.24
N TYR A 323 -1.73 -10.21 9.44
CA TYR A 323 -3.08 -10.31 10.00
C TYR A 323 -2.98 -10.51 11.52
N ASP A 324 -3.47 -9.54 12.30
CA ASP A 324 -3.60 -9.67 13.74
C ASP A 324 -4.92 -10.37 14.07
N THR A 325 -4.82 -11.62 14.50
CA THR A 325 -5.97 -12.47 14.85
C THR A 325 -6.79 -11.94 16.03
N LYS A 326 -6.21 -11.17 16.95
CA LYS A 326 -6.92 -10.65 18.13
C LYS A 326 -7.81 -9.47 17.75
N SER A 327 -7.25 -8.51 17.04
CA SER A 327 -7.98 -7.33 16.57
C SER A 327 -8.77 -7.59 15.29
N LYS A 328 -8.48 -8.69 14.59
CA LYS A 328 -8.98 -9.01 13.24
C LYS A 328 -8.65 -7.92 12.24
N GLN A 329 -7.47 -7.30 12.41
CA GLN A 329 -7.01 -6.21 11.57
C GLN A 329 -5.86 -6.64 10.67
N ARG A 330 -5.86 -6.06 9.47
CA ARG A 330 -4.76 -6.14 8.52
C ARG A 330 -3.89 -4.93 8.74
N ILE A 331 -2.68 -5.17 9.18
CA ILE A 331 -1.73 -4.11 9.51
C ILE A 331 -0.57 -4.21 8.53
N ILE A 332 -0.44 -3.19 7.69
CA ILE A 332 0.68 -3.05 6.77
C ILE A 332 1.95 -2.89 7.61
N THR A 333 2.94 -3.71 7.29
CA THR A 333 4.26 -3.76 7.94
C THR A 333 5.37 -3.40 6.97
N GLY A 334 5.11 -3.47 5.66
CA GLY A 334 6.01 -2.97 4.63
C GLY A 334 5.35 -2.80 3.27
N VAL A 335 6.12 -2.31 2.31
CA VAL A 335 5.70 -2.11 0.91
C VAL A 335 6.67 -2.83 -0.01
N ASN A 336 6.19 -3.71 -0.88
CA ASN A 336 7.01 -4.45 -1.85
C ASN A 336 7.63 -3.48 -2.87
N VAL A 337 8.97 -3.48 -2.98
CA VAL A 337 9.68 -2.50 -3.81
C VAL A 337 10.71 -3.09 -4.75
N ALA A 338 11.31 -4.24 -4.43
CA ALA A 338 12.44 -4.77 -5.20
C ALA A 338 12.43 -6.29 -5.26
N GLU A 339 13.03 -6.81 -6.32
CA GLU A 339 13.12 -8.24 -6.61
C GLU A 339 14.60 -8.63 -6.83
N SER A 340 15.01 -9.80 -6.34
CA SER A 340 16.28 -10.46 -6.68
C SER A 340 16.06 -11.93 -7.00
N PRO A 341 17.05 -12.62 -7.60
CA PRO A 341 16.99 -14.07 -7.79
C PRO A 341 16.90 -14.89 -6.49
N GLU A 342 17.20 -14.30 -5.33
CA GLU A 342 17.29 -14.94 -4.02
C GLU A 342 16.15 -14.56 -3.08
N ALA A 343 15.63 -13.33 -3.16
CA ALA A 343 14.50 -12.88 -2.36
C ALA A 343 13.85 -11.61 -2.93
N ASN A 344 12.63 -11.32 -2.50
CA ASN A 344 12.00 -10.01 -2.66
C ASN A 344 12.29 -9.13 -1.46
N THR A 345 12.09 -7.82 -1.61
CA THR A 345 12.34 -6.84 -0.56
C THR A 345 11.16 -5.89 -0.42
N ALA A 346 10.75 -5.67 0.82
CA ALA A 346 9.85 -4.58 1.17
C ALA A 346 10.53 -3.53 2.04
N VAL A 347 10.23 -2.25 1.78
CA VAL A 347 10.53 -1.17 2.72
C VAL A 347 9.70 -1.39 3.97
N ARG A 348 10.35 -1.40 5.14
CA ARG A 348 9.70 -1.63 6.43
C ARG A 348 9.01 -0.35 6.89
N LEU A 349 7.80 -0.47 7.40
CA LEU A 349 7.15 0.61 8.14
C LEU A 349 7.73 0.67 9.56
N ASN A 350 8.96 1.18 9.69
CA ASN A 350 9.55 1.54 10.98
C ASN A 350 8.93 2.84 11.54
N ALA A 351 9.37 3.28 12.72
CA ALA A 351 8.74 4.43 13.37
C ALA A 351 8.92 5.72 12.54
N ALA A 352 10.08 5.91 11.91
CA ALA A 352 10.33 7.06 11.04
C ALA A 352 9.41 7.04 9.80
N ASN A 353 9.30 5.90 9.11
CA ASN A 353 8.42 5.75 7.94
C ASN A 353 6.94 5.93 8.30
N VAL A 354 6.48 5.38 9.43
CA VAL A 354 5.10 5.61 9.90
C VAL A 354 4.85 7.08 10.22
N GLN A 355 5.78 7.74 10.90
CA GLN A 355 5.64 9.15 11.21
C GLN A 355 5.69 10.04 9.95
N TRP A 356 6.49 9.67 8.95
CA TRP A 356 6.50 10.31 7.64
C TRP A 356 5.14 10.15 6.93
N ILE A 357 4.57 8.94 6.90
CA ILE A 357 3.23 8.69 6.36
C ILE A 357 2.16 9.54 7.09
N ASN A 358 2.20 9.58 8.42
CA ASN A 358 1.25 10.35 9.24
C ASN A 358 1.22 11.83 8.87
N SER A 359 2.36 12.41 8.49
CA SER A 359 2.44 13.81 8.07
C SER A 359 1.72 14.11 6.74
N LEU A 360 1.44 13.07 5.95
CA LEU A 360 0.78 13.11 4.65
C LEU A 360 -0.64 12.51 4.67
N TYR A 361 -1.12 12.06 5.83
CA TYR A 361 -2.45 11.49 5.98
C TYR A 361 -3.56 12.53 5.72
N LYS A 362 -4.58 12.15 4.94
CA LYS A 362 -5.67 13.02 4.47
C LYS A 362 -7.03 12.33 4.46
#